data_AF-A0A7C5QBT7-F1
#
_entry.id   AF-A0A7C5QBT7-F1
#
_cell.length_a   1.000
_cell.length_b   1.000
_cell.length_c   1.000
_cell.angle_alpha   90.00
_cell.angle_beta   90.00
_cell.angle_gamma   90.00
#
_symmetry.space_group_name_H-M   'P 1'
#
loop_
_entity.id
_entity.type
_entity.pdbx_description
1 polymer ?
#
loop_
_entity_poly.entity_id
_entity_poly.type
_entity_poly.pdbx_seq_one_letter_code
_entity_poly.pdbx_strand_id
1 'polypeptide(L)'
;MERKVRENGFTLIELMVAVFIGAIVIWGVYTVYAGGQRIFHEEHRISQSQLSVRLGMDVVKNDIKRAGFLSSPNTDVDPIVCRNQGGPSLRRFHAIVHIGGVAGTVFNSSGQRVSIPNAGINTNIAPDAIILTGNYVSATSYLAETIIAGAGTIRFQDISRRLLPGEPPDTLRQIPTDGEFAMMFPIGGYVRVVNKYGFMMFSKILSVSSSAERTITVEPLPDASLSDIRCGIDGFGEGSEVNVVNAVMYRIEVDPSNPLKTDLVRWEVTIGDDGSFSTIDGTREVVVEYAVDFQVWFREDVVGFQGPRINYSLDIPPDNVVVVGNESAVLDGSANAHPENLRVAIVRLSVRTAEEDPKFPFVARPAGAPLTRFELNPSAMGSAHVRTLNAQVELPNISLRNMKN
;
A
#
# COMPACT_ATOMS: atom_id res chain seq x y z
N MET A 1 20.93 -61.81 -60.80
CA MET A 1 19.99 -61.02 -61.61
C MET A 1 19.79 -59.69 -60.91
N GLU A 2 20.50 -58.66 -61.37
CA GLU A 2 20.41 -57.30 -60.81
C GLU A 2 19.37 -56.53 -61.63
N ARG A 3 18.26 -56.16 -61.00
CA ARG A 3 17.16 -55.46 -61.64
C ARG A 3 17.54 -53.98 -61.76
N LYS A 4 18.01 -53.55 -62.95
CA LYS A 4 18.23 -52.12 -63.26
C LYS A 4 16.91 -51.36 -63.10
N VAL A 5 16.86 -50.49 -62.09
CA VAL A 5 15.79 -49.50 -61.93
C VAL A 5 16.00 -48.44 -63.02
N ARG A 6 14.99 -48.21 -63.85
CA ARG A 6 14.97 -47.09 -64.80
C ARG A 6 14.69 -45.82 -64.00
N GLU A 7 15.66 -44.93 -63.92
CA GLU A 7 15.45 -43.56 -63.44
C GLU A 7 14.83 -42.75 -64.58
N ASN A 8 13.55 -42.38 -64.42
CA ASN A 8 12.90 -41.41 -65.29
C ASN A 8 13.18 -40.02 -64.72
N GLY A 9 13.71 -39.12 -65.54
CA GLY A 9 13.92 -37.71 -65.17
C GLY A 9 12.59 -36.96 -65.02
N PHE A 10 12.56 -35.97 -64.13
CA PHE A 10 11.40 -35.12 -63.89
C PHE A 10 11.08 -34.25 -65.11
N THR A 11 9.80 -34.15 -65.45
CA THR A 11 9.33 -33.19 -66.44
C THR A 11 9.28 -31.78 -65.85
N LEU A 12 9.45 -30.75 -66.70
CA LEU A 12 9.36 -29.35 -66.27
C LEU A 12 8.04 -29.06 -65.54
N ILE A 13 6.94 -29.68 -66.02
CA ILE A 13 5.61 -29.49 -65.45
C ILE A 13 5.46 -30.13 -64.06
N GLU A 14 6.05 -31.31 -63.82
CA GLU A 14 6.06 -31.92 -62.48
C GLU A 14 6.81 -31.05 -61.47
N LEU A 15 7.92 -30.44 -61.88
CA LEU A 15 8.69 -29.54 -61.02
C LEU A 15 7.88 -28.27 -60.68
N MET A 16 7.18 -27.69 -61.65
CA MET A 16 6.32 -26.52 -61.41
C MET A 16 5.17 -26.83 -60.46
N VAL A 17 4.51 -27.99 -60.63
CA VAL A 17 3.42 -28.43 -59.75
C VAL A 17 3.93 -28.71 -58.34
N ALA A 18 5.10 -29.37 -58.20
CA ALA A 18 5.70 -29.66 -56.91
C ALA A 18 6.05 -28.37 -56.14
N VAL A 19 6.65 -27.38 -56.81
CA VAL A 19 6.98 -26.08 -56.19
C VAL A 19 5.72 -25.32 -55.79
N PHE A 20 4.68 -25.30 -56.64
CA PHE A 20 3.42 -24.61 -56.33
C PHE A 20 2.72 -25.22 -55.11
N ILE A 21 2.61 -26.55 -55.05
CA ILE A 21 2.03 -27.25 -53.88
C ILE A 21 2.89 -27.00 -52.64
N GLY A 22 4.22 -27.06 -52.77
CA GLY A 22 5.15 -26.74 -51.68
C GLY A 22 4.94 -25.33 -51.12
N ALA A 23 4.75 -24.33 -51.99
CA ALA A 23 4.49 -22.95 -51.58
C ALA A 23 3.16 -22.81 -50.82
N ILE A 24 2.09 -23.48 -51.26
CA ILE A 24 0.79 -23.48 -50.56
C ILE A 24 0.93 -24.11 -49.17
N VAL A 25 1.65 -25.23 -49.06
CA VAL A 25 1.88 -25.90 -47.76
C VAL A 25 2.69 -25.02 -46.83
N ILE A 26 3.78 -24.40 -47.31
CA ILE A 26 4.60 -23.47 -46.52
C ILE A 26 3.76 -22.29 -46.05
N TRP A 27 2.90 -21.73 -46.93
CA TRP A 27 2.00 -20.64 -46.57
C TRP A 27 0.99 -21.06 -45.48
N GLY A 28 0.41 -22.26 -45.59
CA GLY A 28 -0.46 -22.82 -44.55
C GLY A 28 0.26 -22.98 -43.20
N VAL A 29 1.46 -23.55 -43.19
CA VAL A 29 2.27 -23.68 -41.97
C VAL A 29 2.64 -22.32 -41.38
N TYR A 30 2.99 -21.36 -42.23
CA TYR A 30 3.33 -20.00 -41.79
C TYR A 30 2.15 -19.29 -41.12
N THR A 31 0.94 -19.41 -41.67
CA THR A 31 -0.26 -18.78 -41.07
C THR A 31 -0.58 -19.39 -39.69
N VAL A 32 -0.45 -20.70 -39.53
CA VAL A 32 -0.62 -21.38 -38.23
C VAL A 32 0.48 -20.97 -37.25
N TYR A 33 1.75 -20.95 -37.69
CA TYR A 33 2.89 -20.57 -36.84
C TYR A 33 2.77 -19.11 -36.37
N ALA A 34 2.49 -18.18 -37.28
CA ALA A 34 2.32 -16.77 -36.96
C ALA A 34 1.08 -16.53 -36.06
N GLY A 35 0.00 -17.28 -36.25
CA GLY A 35 -1.16 -17.27 -35.37
C GLY A 35 -0.83 -17.78 -33.96
N GLY A 36 -0.08 -18.87 -33.85
CA GLY A 36 0.37 -19.44 -32.59
C GLY A 36 1.23 -18.49 -31.76
N GLN A 37 2.26 -17.88 -32.37
CA GLN A 37 3.14 -16.92 -31.67
C GLN A 37 2.36 -15.76 -31.02
N ARG A 38 1.36 -15.22 -31.71
CA ARG A 38 0.52 -14.12 -31.18
C ARG A 38 -0.27 -14.55 -29.95
N ILE A 39 -0.93 -15.71 -30.02
CA ILE A 39 -1.68 -16.26 -28.88
C ILE A 39 -0.76 -16.49 -27.68
N PHE A 40 0.45 -17.02 -27.90
CA PHE A 40 1.42 -17.18 -26.82
C PHE A 40 1.82 -15.85 -26.15
N HIS A 41 1.99 -14.78 -26.92
CA HIS A 41 2.30 -13.46 -26.36
C HIS A 41 1.11 -12.84 -25.59
N GLU A 42 -0.11 -12.98 -26.11
CA GLU A 42 -1.34 -12.51 -25.44
C GLU A 42 -1.55 -13.24 -24.09
N GLU A 43 -1.48 -14.57 -24.10
CA GLU A 43 -1.57 -15.40 -22.89
C GLU A 43 -0.48 -15.06 -21.88
N HIS A 44 0.76 -14.84 -22.36
CA HIS A 44 1.85 -14.41 -21.48
C HIS A 44 1.55 -13.08 -20.80
N ARG A 45 1.07 -12.06 -21.53
CA ARG A 45 0.74 -10.73 -20.98
C ARG A 45 -0.38 -10.78 -19.96
N ILE A 46 -1.42 -11.58 -20.22
CA ILE A 46 -2.53 -11.78 -19.29
C ILE A 46 -2.02 -12.46 -18.01
N SER A 47 -1.19 -13.50 -18.15
CA SER A 47 -0.59 -14.21 -17.02
C SER A 47 0.28 -13.28 -16.15
N GLN A 48 1.12 -12.44 -16.78
CA GLN A 48 1.92 -11.44 -16.07
C GLN A 48 1.05 -10.44 -15.30
N SER A 49 -0.04 -9.96 -15.89
CA SER A 49 -0.97 -9.03 -15.23
C SER A 49 -1.66 -9.67 -14.02
N GLN A 50 -2.01 -10.97 -14.12
CA GLN A 50 -2.56 -11.73 -12.99
C GLN A 50 -1.56 -11.97 -11.87
N LEU A 51 -0.28 -12.21 -12.20
CA LEU A 51 0.76 -12.34 -11.19
C LEU A 51 1.02 -11.00 -10.49
N SER A 52 1.14 -9.93 -11.27
CA SER A 52 1.37 -8.57 -10.78
C SER A 52 0.29 -8.12 -9.79
N VAL A 53 -1.00 -8.32 -10.13
CA VAL A 53 -2.10 -7.97 -9.22
C VAL A 53 -2.10 -8.79 -7.93
N ARG A 54 -1.67 -10.06 -7.95
CA ARG A 54 -1.57 -10.90 -6.75
C ARG A 54 -0.44 -10.42 -5.83
N LEU A 55 0.75 -10.21 -6.38
CA LEU A 55 1.91 -9.72 -5.63
C LEU A 55 1.63 -8.35 -5.02
N GLY A 56 1.08 -7.44 -5.81
CA GLY A 56 0.68 -6.11 -5.37
C GLY A 56 -0.37 -6.12 -4.26
N MET A 57 -1.39 -6.95 -4.43
CA MET A 57 -2.43 -7.11 -3.41
C MET A 57 -1.84 -7.65 -2.09
N ASP A 58 -0.88 -8.57 -2.13
CA ASP A 58 -0.25 -9.08 -0.91
C ASP A 58 0.58 -8.01 -0.18
N VAL A 59 1.29 -7.14 -0.91
CA VAL A 59 1.97 -5.97 -0.32
C VAL A 59 0.96 -5.05 0.37
N VAL A 60 -0.10 -4.65 -0.35
CA VAL A 60 -1.15 -3.76 0.19
C VAL A 60 -1.84 -4.38 1.41
N LYS A 61 -2.19 -5.66 1.36
CA LYS A 61 -2.81 -6.38 2.48
C LYS A 61 -1.92 -6.39 3.71
N ASN A 62 -0.62 -6.65 3.53
CA ASN A 62 0.31 -6.70 4.65
C ASN A 62 0.48 -5.34 5.32
N ASP A 63 0.53 -4.26 4.55
CA ASP A 63 0.59 -2.91 5.13
C ASP A 63 -0.75 -2.51 5.79
N ILE A 64 -1.90 -2.81 5.18
CA ILE A 64 -3.21 -2.57 5.81
C ILE A 64 -3.35 -3.32 7.15
N LYS A 65 -2.89 -4.58 7.25
CA LYS A 65 -2.90 -5.33 8.52
C LYS A 65 -2.07 -4.64 9.61
N ARG A 66 -1.01 -3.92 9.22
CA ARG A 66 -0.12 -3.17 10.12
C ARG A 66 -0.64 -1.77 10.46
N ALA A 67 -1.77 -1.34 9.90
CA ALA A 67 -2.38 -0.07 10.29
C ALA A 67 -2.64 -0.05 11.81
N GLY A 68 -2.17 0.99 12.49
CA GLY A 68 -2.23 1.13 13.95
C GLY A 68 -1.22 0.28 14.71
N PHE A 69 -0.37 -0.51 14.05
CA PHE A 69 0.68 -1.31 14.72
C PHE A 69 1.65 -0.38 15.45
N LEU A 70 1.85 -0.66 16.73
CA LEU A 70 2.66 0.17 17.62
C LEU A 70 2.32 1.68 17.60
N SER A 71 1.07 2.03 17.32
CA SER A 71 0.54 3.41 17.39
C SER A 71 -0.82 3.41 18.09
N SER A 72 -1.61 4.48 18.01
CA SER A 72 -3.03 4.48 18.39
C SER A 72 -3.91 4.42 17.13
N PRO A 73 -5.08 3.74 17.17
CA PRO A 73 -6.08 3.85 16.13
C PRO A 73 -6.60 5.28 15.94
N ASN A 74 -6.81 5.99 17.05
CA ASN A 74 -7.31 7.36 17.08
C ASN A 74 -6.87 8.06 18.38
N THR A 75 -5.89 8.96 18.29
CA THR A 75 -5.39 9.66 19.47
C THR A 75 -6.39 10.64 20.09
N ASP A 76 -7.42 11.05 19.36
CA ASP A 76 -8.43 11.99 19.84
C ASP A 76 -9.47 11.36 20.76
N VAL A 77 -9.59 10.03 20.78
CA VAL A 77 -10.55 9.31 21.65
C VAL A 77 -9.90 8.21 22.49
N ASP A 78 -8.65 7.85 22.21
CA ASP A 78 -7.94 6.81 22.95
C ASP A 78 -7.67 7.26 24.41
N PRO A 79 -8.13 6.48 25.42
CA PRO A 79 -7.99 6.83 26.84
C PRO A 79 -6.57 6.62 27.38
N ILE A 80 -5.73 5.82 26.72
CA ILE A 80 -4.34 5.61 27.15
C ILE A 80 -3.38 6.64 26.55
N VAL A 81 -3.85 7.50 25.65
CA VAL A 81 -3.06 8.61 25.12
C VAL A 81 -3.04 9.74 26.15
N CYS A 82 -1.84 10.12 26.57
CA CYS A 82 -1.58 11.26 27.43
C CYS A 82 -2.11 12.54 26.78
N ARG A 83 -3.14 13.15 27.37
CA ARG A 83 -3.65 14.45 26.95
C ARG A 83 -3.13 15.51 27.91
N ASN A 84 -2.28 16.40 27.44
CA ASN A 84 -1.90 17.53 28.27
C ASN A 84 -3.12 18.46 28.42
N GLN A 85 -3.75 18.45 29.58
CA GLN A 85 -4.90 19.31 29.93
C GLN A 85 -4.43 20.77 29.95
N GLY A 86 -4.49 21.46 28.80
CA GLY A 86 -4.09 22.86 28.64
C GLY A 86 -2.86 23.11 27.76
N GLY A 87 -2.29 22.09 27.12
CA GLY A 87 -1.30 22.25 26.04
C GLY A 87 -1.95 22.42 24.66
N PRO A 88 -1.19 22.81 23.61
CA PRO A 88 -1.72 22.78 22.24
C PRO A 88 -2.29 21.40 21.92
N SER A 89 -3.35 21.39 21.12
CA SER A 89 -4.09 20.19 20.70
C SER A 89 -3.16 19.02 20.42
N LEU A 90 -3.47 17.85 20.98
CA LEU A 90 -2.77 16.62 20.64
C LEU A 90 -2.73 16.49 19.12
N ARG A 91 -1.57 16.11 18.61
CA ARG A 91 -1.39 15.80 17.20
C ARG A 91 -2.30 14.63 16.87
N ARG A 92 -3.16 14.82 15.86
CA ARG A 92 -4.16 13.83 15.46
C ARG A 92 -3.51 12.72 14.67
N PHE A 93 -3.45 11.52 15.23
CA PHE A 93 -3.07 10.32 14.50
C PHE A 93 -4.30 9.42 14.34
N HIS A 94 -4.65 9.18 13.08
CA HIS A 94 -5.62 8.18 12.68
C HIS A 94 -4.87 7.04 12.00
N ALA A 95 -5.08 5.81 12.47
CA ALA A 95 -4.41 4.64 11.90
C ALA A 95 -4.72 4.44 10.42
N ILE A 96 -5.92 4.87 9.99
CA ILE A 96 -6.37 4.80 8.60
C ILE A 96 -7.04 6.13 8.25
N VAL A 97 -6.61 6.72 7.13
CA VAL A 97 -7.29 7.83 6.48
C VAL A 97 -7.61 7.41 5.04
N HIS A 98 -8.85 7.60 4.63
CA HIS A 98 -9.35 7.33 3.30
C HIS A 98 -9.55 8.66 2.56
N ILE A 99 -9.06 8.69 1.33
CA ILE A 99 -9.23 9.80 0.41
C ILE A 99 -10.03 9.26 -0.77
N GLY A 100 -11.34 9.59 -0.78
CA GLY A 100 -12.26 9.12 -1.81
C GLY A 100 -11.80 9.46 -3.22
N GLY A 101 -11.96 8.50 -4.12
CA GLY A 101 -11.70 8.69 -5.53
C GLY A 101 -12.61 9.73 -6.18
N VAL A 102 -12.08 10.41 -7.20
CA VAL A 102 -12.85 11.31 -8.05
C VAL A 102 -12.93 10.67 -9.44
N ALA A 103 -14.15 10.54 -9.96
CA ALA A 103 -14.41 9.83 -11.21
C ALA A 103 -13.55 10.36 -12.36
N GLY A 104 -12.92 9.43 -13.09
CA GLY A 104 -12.07 9.74 -14.24
C GLY A 104 -10.71 10.34 -13.87
N THR A 105 -10.31 10.34 -12.60
CA THR A 105 -9.04 10.96 -12.18
C THR A 105 -8.19 10.04 -11.30
N VAL A 106 -6.88 10.19 -11.43
CA VAL A 106 -5.82 9.60 -10.60
C VAL A 106 -4.90 10.73 -10.13
N PHE A 107 -3.78 10.43 -9.49
CA PHE A 107 -2.82 11.44 -9.04
C PHE A 107 -1.63 11.58 -10.01
N ASN A 108 -0.93 12.71 -9.96
CA ASN A 108 0.44 12.82 -10.46
C ASN A 108 1.44 12.74 -9.29
N SER A 109 2.74 12.76 -9.59
CA SER A 109 3.80 12.71 -8.56
C SER A 109 3.73 13.87 -7.57
N SER A 110 3.22 15.03 -7.99
CA SER A 110 3.00 16.21 -7.13
C SER A 110 1.73 16.10 -6.27
N GLY A 111 0.98 15.00 -6.35
CA GLY A 111 -0.26 14.78 -5.61
C GLY A 111 -1.49 15.52 -6.12
N GLN A 112 -1.44 16.09 -7.32
CA GLN A 112 -2.60 16.72 -7.95
C GLN A 112 -3.43 15.67 -8.69
N ARG A 113 -4.75 15.86 -8.71
CA ARG A 113 -5.64 15.01 -9.52
C ARG A 113 -5.46 15.32 -11.00
N VAL A 114 -5.27 14.28 -11.81
CA VAL A 114 -5.14 14.34 -13.26
C VAL A 114 -6.06 13.29 -13.89
N SER A 115 -6.51 13.53 -15.11
CA SER A 115 -7.41 12.59 -15.79
C SER A 115 -6.71 11.27 -16.07
N ILE A 116 -7.44 10.16 -15.89
CA ILE A 116 -7.00 8.86 -16.40
C ILE A 116 -6.92 8.89 -17.93
N PRO A 117 -6.12 8.00 -18.55
CA PRO A 117 -6.11 7.85 -20.00
C PRO A 117 -7.54 7.69 -20.54
N ASN A 118 -7.90 8.50 -21.53
CA ASN A 118 -9.23 8.50 -22.16
C ASN A 118 -10.42 8.53 -21.17
N ALA A 119 -10.36 9.38 -20.14
CA ALA A 119 -11.38 9.47 -19.08
C ALA A 119 -12.85 9.59 -19.57
N GLY A 120 -13.08 10.20 -20.74
CA GLY A 120 -14.43 10.28 -21.33
C GLY A 120 -14.99 8.93 -21.82
N ILE A 121 -14.11 7.95 -22.08
CA ILE A 121 -14.45 6.59 -22.52
C ILE A 121 -14.35 5.60 -21.35
N ASN A 122 -13.25 5.69 -20.59
CA ASN A 122 -13.02 4.93 -19.36
C ASN A 122 -13.86 5.49 -18.20
N THR A 123 -15.18 5.34 -18.31
CA THR A 123 -16.15 5.84 -17.32
C THR A 123 -16.28 4.90 -16.12
N ASN A 124 -16.83 5.43 -15.01
CA ASN A 124 -17.07 4.67 -13.78
C ASN A 124 -15.79 4.08 -13.17
N ILE A 125 -14.69 4.84 -13.20
CA ILE A 125 -13.42 4.51 -12.54
C ILE A 125 -13.08 5.70 -11.63
N ALA A 126 -12.95 5.46 -10.34
CA ALA A 126 -12.72 6.52 -9.35
C ALA A 126 -11.75 6.01 -8.27
N PRO A 127 -10.46 5.83 -8.59
CA PRO A 127 -9.53 5.18 -7.67
C PRO A 127 -9.33 6.01 -6.39
N ASP A 128 -9.43 5.32 -5.26
CA ASP A 128 -9.19 5.84 -3.92
C ASP A 128 -7.69 6.07 -3.68
N ALA A 129 -7.41 6.80 -2.60
CA ALA A 129 -6.13 6.74 -1.93
C ALA A 129 -6.35 6.43 -0.45
N ILE A 130 -5.39 5.74 0.16
CA ILE A 130 -5.41 5.45 1.59
C ILE A 130 -4.09 5.84 2.21
N ILE A 131 -4.14 6.29 3.45
CA ILE A 131 -2.99 6.58 4.28
C ILE A 131 -3.09 5.69 5.51
N LEU A 132 -2.01 5.00 5.81
CA LEU A 132 -1.92 4.06 6.90
C LEU A 132 -0.83 4.53 7.86
N THR A 133 -1.20 4.75 9.12
CA THR A 133 -0.27 5.19 10.17
C THR A 133 0.02 4.05 11.14
N GLY A 134 1.28 3.91 11.53
CA GLY A 134 1.77 2.82 12.37
C GLY A 134 3.29 2.81 12.41
N ASN A 135 3.90 1.73 12.88
CA ASN A 135 5.33 1.52 12.70
C ASN A 135 5.58 0.72 11.42
N TYR A 136 5.90 1.42 10.32
CA TYR A 136 6.28 0.84 9.04
C TYR A 136 7.80 0.84 8.79
N VAL A 137 8.56 1.63 9.55
CA VAL A 137 10.03 1.68 9.48
C VAL A 137 10.65 0.46 10.14
N SER A 138 10.17 0.12 11.35
CA SER A 138 10.68 -0.99 12.15
C SER A 138 9.53 -1.87 12.62
N ALA A 139 9.84 -3.09 13.05
CA ALA A 139 8.88 -4.00 13.68
C ALA A 139 9.14 -4.15 15.18
N THR A 140 9.84 -3.19 15.77
CA THR A 140 10.42 -3.29 17.11
C THR A 140 10.12 -2.05 17.94
N SER A 141 10.16 -2.24 19.25
CA SER A 141 10.26 -1.18 20.24
C SER A 141 11.58 -1.28 20.98
N TYR A 142 12.03 -0.14 21.51
CA TYR A 142 13.28 0.05 22.21
C TYR A 142 13.00 0.56 23.62
N LEU A 143 13.95 0.37 24.53
CA LEU A 143 13.84 0.90 25.88
C LEU A 143 14.66 2.18 25.99
N ALA A 144 14.09 3.19 26.64
CA ALA A 144 14.82 4.39 27.00
C ALA A 144 15.76 4.12 28.18
N GLU A 145 17.01 4.55 28.05
CA GLU A 145 17.96 4.66 29.15
C GLU A 145 17.68 5.94 29.96
N THR A 146 17.44 7.05 29.26
CA THR A 146 16.99 8.30 29.86
C THR A 146 16.14 9.10 28.88
N ILE A 147 15.13 9.80 29.43
CA ILE A 147 14.28 10.77 28.75
C ILE A 147 14.33 12.06 29.55
N ILE A 148 14.78 13.14 28.92
CA ILE A 148 14.73 14.48 29.46
C ILE A 148 13.58 15.21 28.75
N ALA A 149 12.38 15.13 29.31
CA ALA A 149 11.15 15.51 28.62
C ALA A 149 11.10 17.00 28.25
N GLY A 150 11.44 17.91 29.16
CA GLY A 150 11.53 19.34 28.87
C GLY A 150 12.60 19.71 27.83
N ALA A 151 13.69 18.95 27.73
CA ALA A 151 14.72 19.13 26.70
C ALA A 151 14.44 18.32 25.42
N GLY A 152 13.37 17.52 25.39
CA GLY A 152 13.02 16.66 24.27
C GLY A 152 14.14 15.68 23.90
N THR A 153 14.87 15.12 24.86
CA THR A 153 15.98 14.20 24.55
C THR A 153 15.65 12.79 24.99
N ILE A 154 15.81 11.81 24.11
CA ILE A 154 15.64 10.37 24.42
C ILE A 154 16.95 9.66 24.09
N ARG A 155 17.57 9.06 25.10
CA ARG A 155 18.70 8.14 24.93
C ARG A 155 18.22 6.71 25.07
N PHE A 156 18.58 5.85 24.14
CA PHE A 156 18.19 4.44 24.14
C PHE A 156 19.17 3.58 24.92
N GLN A 157 18.64 2.48 25.47
CA GLN A 157 19.47 1.37 25.96
C GLN A 157 20.24 0.72 24.80
N ASP A 158 20.99 -0.34 25.06
CA ASP A 158 21.75 -1.02 24.01
C ASP A 158 20.80 -1.56 22.92
N ILE A 159 20.99 -1.06 21.69
CA ILE A 159 20.19 -1.39 20.49
C ILE A 159 20.92 -2.38 19.57
N SER A 160 22.01 -2.99 20.03
CA SER A 160 22.75 -3.96 19.24
C SER A 160 21.93 -5.21 18.92
N ARG A 161 22.10 -5.72 17.70
CA ARG A 161 21.43 -6.94 17.25
C ARG A 161 22.22 -8.18 17.64
N ARG A 162 21.49 -9.28 17.89
CA ARG A 162 22.05 -10.62 18.07
C ARG A 162 22.42 -11.21 16.71
N LEU A 163 23.61 -11.80 16.60
CA LEU A 163 24.08 -12.46 15.38
C LEU A 163 23.14 -13.59 14.93
N LEU A 164 23.00 -13.75 13.61
CA LEU A 164 22.29 -14.86 13.02
C LEU A 164 23.18 -16.12 13.00
N PRO A 165 22.59 -17.34 12.97
CA PRO A 165 23.36 -18.57 12.85
C PRO A 165 24.22 -18.58 11.56
N GLY A 166 25.54 -18.65 11.70
CA GLY A 166 26.49 -18.69 10.58
C GLY A 166 27.38 -17.44 10.44
N GLU A 167 27.11 -16.36 11.17
CA GLU A 167 28.02 -15.21 11.26
C GLU A 167 29.21 -15.51 12.20
N PRO A 168 30.44 -15.02 11.90
CA PRO A 168 31.63 -15.33 12.68
C PRO A 168 31.49 -14.89 14.15
N PRO A 169 31.93 -15.71 15.12
CA PRO A 169 31.62 -15.55 16.54
C PRO A 169 32.32 -14.37 17.24
N ASP A 170 33.20 -13.63 16.56
CA ASP A 170 34.04 -12.59 17.17
C ASP A 170 33.33 -11.24 17.40
N THR A 171 32.05 -11.12 17.01
CA THR A 171 31.23 -9.92 17.23
C THR A 171 29.87 -10.27 17.85
N LEU A 172 29.85 -10.69 19.14
CA LEU A 172 28.65 -11.12 19.87
C LEU A 172 27.46 -10.13 19.82
N ARG A 173 27.70 -8.86 19.46
CA ARG A 173 26.74 -7.78 19.27
C ARG A 173 27.21 -6.90 18.11
N GLN A 174 26.33 -6.63 17.14
CA GLN A 174 26.62 -5.65 16.09
C GLN A 174 25.92 -4.33 16.42
N ILE A 175 26.73 -3.28 16.58
CA ILE A 175 26.27 -1.90 16.75
C ILE A 175 25.79 -1.39 15.38
N PRO A 176 24.60 -0.77 15.28
CA PRO A 176 24.16 -0.13 14.04
C PRO A 176 25.20 0.91 13.60
N THR A 177 25.42 1.05 12.30
CA THR A 177 26.12 2.21 11.76
C THR A 177 25.30 3.49 12.00
N ASP A 178 25.94 4.66 11.93
CA ASP A 178 25.23 5.94 12.07
C ASP A 178 24.10 6.09 11.03
N GLY A 179 24.32 5.58 9.81
CA GLY A 179 23.30 5.55 8.76
C GLY A 179 22.13 4.64 9.12
N GLU A 180 22.39 3.44 9.62
CA GLU A 180 21.34 2.51 10.06
C GLU A 180 20.54 3.10 11.24
N PHE A 181 21.22 3.73 12.21
CA PHE A 181 20.54 4.38 13.34
C PHE A 181 19.66 5.55 12.88
N ALA A 182 20.12 6.37 11.93
CA ALA A 182 19.30 7.42 11.32
C ALA A 182 18.10 6.87 10.54
N MET A 183 18.25 5.72 9.87
CA MET A 183 17.13 5.04 9.18
C MET A 183 16.12 4.44 10.17
N MET A 184 16.56 3.97 11.34
CA MET A 184 15.68 3.47 12.39
C MET A 184 14.78 4.57 12.98
N PHE A 185 15.24 5.82 12.95
CA PHE A 185 14.57 6.99 13.53
C PHE A 185 14.52 8.16 12.53
N PRO A 186 13.70 8.08 11.46
CA PRO A 186 13.68 9.10 10.42
C PRO A 186 13.29 10.47 10.98
N ILE A 187 14.09 11.48 10.65
CA ILE A 187 13.82 12.88 11.00
C ILE A 187 12.49 13.32 10.38
N GLY A 188 11.66 14.03 11.14
CA GLY A 188 10.32 14.42 10.73
C GLY A 188 9.25 13.35 10.99
N GLY A 189 9.64 12.10 11.25
CA GLY A 189 8.77 11.07 11.79
C GLY A 189 8.41 11.30 13.26
N TYR A 190 7.62 10.41 13.83
CA TYR A 190 7.20 10.49 15.24
C TYR A 190 7.76 9.34 16.04
N VAL A 191 7.91 9.55 17.34
CA VAL A 191 8.07 8.48 18.32
C VAL A 191 6.81 8.34 19.16
N ARG A 192 6.41 7.10 19.43
CA ARG A 192 5.54 6.74 20.53
C ARG A 192 6.41 6.44 21.73
N VAL A 193 6.12 7.05 22.87
CA VAL A 193 6.74 6.74 24.16
C VAL A 193 5.66 6.22 25.09
N VAL A 194 5.81 5.01 25.63
CA VAL A 194 4.93 4.43 26.65
C VAL A 194 5.64 4.48 27.98
N ASN A 195 5.05 5.17 28.95
CA ASN A 195 5.60 5.25 30.30
C ASN A 195 5.33 3.95 31.09
N LYS A 196 5.89 3.86 32.29
CA LYS A 196 5.70 2.72 33.21
C LYS A 196 4.24 2.46 33.61
N TYR A 197 3.34 3.43 33.42
CA TYR A 197 1.92 3.30 33.71
C TYR A 197 1.10 2.81 32.50
N GLY A 198 1.75 2.57 31.36
CA GLY A 198 1.09 2.13 30.12
C GLY A 198 0.46 3.27 29.31
N PHE A 199 0.67 4.52 29.72
CA PHE A 199 0.19 5.67 28.96
C PHE A 199 1.18 6.07 27.89
N MET A 200 0.65 6.47 26.75
CA MET A 200 1.41 6.75 25.55
C MET A 200 1.40 8.21 25.16
N MET A 201 2.56 8.68 24.71
CA MET A 201 2.82 10.03 24.24
C MET A 201 3.42 9.97 22.85
N PHE A 202 3.20 11.00 22.06
CA PHE A 202 3.79 11.13 20.74
C PHE A 202 4.60 12.40 20.66
N SER A 203 5.79 12.32 20.06
CA SER A 203 6.62 13.49 19.82
C SER A 203 7.34 13.37 18.48
N LYS A 204 7.56 14.49 17.79
CA LYS A 204 8.21 14.54 16.48
C LYS A 204 9.72 14.44 16.64
N ILE A 205 10.37 13.66 15.78
CA ILE A 205 11.83 13.53 15.74
C ILE A 205 12.42 14.74 15.01
N LEU A 206 13.28 15.48 15.71
CA LEU A 206 13.95 16.68 15.21
C LEU A 206 15.37 16.40 14.71
N SER A 207 16.10 15.54 15.41
CA SER A 207 17.45 15.12 14.99
C SER A 207 17.83 13.77 15.59
N VAL A 208 18.81 13.12 14.96
CA VAL A 208 19.37 11.83 15.40
C VAL A 208 20.88 12.00 15.61
N SER A 209 21.41 11.50 16.72
CA SER A 209 22.84 11.50 17.02
C SER A 209 23.59 10.39 16.28
N SER A 210 24.86 10.19 16.61
CA SER A 210 25.58 8.97 16.23
C SER A 210 24.98 7.72 16.90
N SER A 211 25.20 6.57 16.29
CA SER A 211 24.89 5.24 16.82
C SER A 211 25.59 4.93 18.14
N ALA A 212 26.72 5.59 18.43
CA ALA A 212 27.43 5.47 19.71
C ALA A 212 26.70 6.24 20.83
N GLU A 213 26.21 7.44 20.52
CA GLU A 213 25.45 8.27 21.48
C GLU A 213 24.02 7.78 21.70
N ARG A 214 23.44 7.05 20.73
CA ARG A 214 22.11 6.41 20.81
C ARG A 214 21.02 7.37 21.27
N THR A 215 21.09 8.62 20.81
CA THR A 215 20.23 9.69 21.28
C THR A 215 19.46 10.29 20.12
N ILE A 216 18.18 10.56 20.35
CA ILE A 216 17.37 11.37 19.45
C ILE A 216 16.90 12.62 20.19
N THR A 217 16.81 13.70 19.44
CA THR A 217 16.13 14.92 19.89
C THR A 217 14.75 14.92 19.27
N VAL A 218 13.75 15.09 20.11
CA VAL A 218 12.34 15.16 19.78
C VAL A 218 11.78 16.49 20.28
N GLU A 219 10.56 16.83 19.89
CA GLU A 219 9.85 17.93 20.55
C GLU A 219 9.62 17.62 22.03
N PRO A 220 9.53 18.66 22.89
CA PRO A 220 9.34 18.46 24.32
C PRO A 220 8.17 17.53 24.62
N LEU A 221 8.43 16.53 25.45
CA LEU A 221 7.41 15.61 25.94
C LEU A 221 6.75 16.20 27.18
N PRO A 222 5.47 15.87 27.46
CA PRO A 222 4.84 16.31 28.69
C PRO A 222 5.51 15.67 29.91
N ASP A 223 5.90 16.49 30.88
CA ASP A 223 6.32 16.02 32.20
C ASP A 223 5.11 15.50 32.98
N ALA A 224 5.33 14.47 33.81
CA ALA A 224 4.31 13.99 34.73
C ALA A 224 3.94 15.11 35.71
N SER A 225 2.69 15.56 35.68
CA SER A 225 2.21 16.62 36.58
C SER A 225 1.77 16.03 37.92
N LEU A 226 1.75 16.86 38.97
CA LEU A 226 1.20 16.47 40.27
C LEU A 226 -0.32 16.18 40.21
N SER A 227 -1.03 16.69 39.20
CA SER A 227 -2.47 16.50 39.04
C SER A 227 -2.86 15.22 38.29
N ASP A 228 -1.98 14.65 37.46
CA ASP A 228 -2.12 13.31 36.91
C ASP A 228 -0.75 12.66 36.67
N ILE A 229 -0.20 12.03 37.71
CA ILE A 229 1.12 11.37 37.69
C ILE A 229 1.22 10.27 36.62
N ARG A 230 0.10 9.77 36.10
CA ARG A 230 0.07 8.74 35.06
C ARG A 230 0.31 9.29 33.65
N CYS A 231 0.07 10.58 33.45
CA CYS A 231 0.20 11.25 32.16
C CYS A 231 1.49 12.07 32.11
N GLY A 232 2.46 11.62 31.31
CA GLY A 232 3.75 12.29 31.15
C GLY A 232 4.95 11.39 31.46
N ILE A 233 6.14 11.97 31.39
CA ILE A 233 7.41 11.34 31.77
C ILE A 233 7.67 11.61 33.25
N ASP A 234 7.85 10.53 34.03
CA ASP A 234 8.18 10.59 35.45
C ASP A 234 9.70 10.39 35.64
N GLY A 235 10.34 11.28 36.41
CA GLY A 235 11.79 11.32 36.59
C GLY A 235 12.54 11.42 35.26
N PHE A 236 13.45 10.47 35.02
CA PHE A 236 14.21 10.38 33.77
C PHE A 236 13.62 9.35 32.77
N GLY A 237 12.37 8.90 32.96
CA GLY A 237 11.71 8.01 32.01
C GLY A 237 12.43 6.69 31.72
N GLU A 238 13.33 6.23 32.60
CA GLU A 238 14.09 4.99 32.44
C GLU A 238 13.15 3.79 32.26
N GLY A 239 13.45 2.95 31.27
CA GLY A 239 12.66 1.76 30.95
C GLY A 239 11.36 2.05 30.20
N SER A 240 11.08 3.30 29.81
CA SER A 240 9.96 3.61 28.92
C SER A 240 10.13 2.94 27.56
N GLU A 241 9.05 2.39 27.02
CA GLU A 241 9.06 1.78 25.69
C GLU A 241 8.95 2.88 24.63
N VAL A 242 9.83 2.85 23.63
CA VAL A 242 9.91 3.85 22.57
C VAL A 242 9.94 3.16 21.21
N ASN A 243 9.08 3.58 20.29
CA ASN A 243 9.12 3.12 18.90
C ASN A 243 8.79 4.25 17.94
N VAL A 244 9.13 4.06 16.67
CA VAL A 244 8.76 5.02 15.62
C VAL A 244 7.32 4.82 15.19
N VAL A 245 6.69 5.93 14.82
CA VAL A 245 5.39 6.00 14.17
C VAL A 245 5.55 6.87 12.92
N ASN A 246 5.19 6.31 11.79
CA ASN A 246 5.20 6.96 10.49
C ASN A 246 3.91 6.62 9.73
N ALA A 247 3.75 7.23 8.56
CA ALA A 247 2.63 6.98 7.68
C ALA A 247 3.10 6.57 6.29
N VAL A 248 2.30 5.73 5.64
CA VAL A 248 2.50 5.31 4.25
C VAL A 248 1.22 5.58 3.47
N MET A 249 1.34 6.03 2.23
CA MET A 249 0.20 6.33 1.37
C MET A 249 0.22 5.48 0.12
N TYR A 250 -0.94 4.88 -0.18
CA TYR A 250 -1.21 4.19 -1.43
C TYR A 250 -2.15 5.01 -2.28
N ARG A 251 -1.77 5.22 -3.55
CA ARG A 251 -2.63 5.85 -4.56
C ARG A 251 -2.19 5.44 -5.96
N ILE A 252 -3.10 5.52 -6.93
CA ILE A 252 -2.72 5.35 -8.34
C ILE A 252 -2.16 6.69 -8.85
N GLU A 253 -0.98 6.63 -9.46
CA GLU A 253 -0.34 7.75 -10.12
C GLU A 253 -0.13 7.50 -11.61
N VAL A 254 -0.21 8.56 -12.41
CA VAL A 254 0.32 8.56 -13.77
C VAL A 254 1.84 8.49 -13.73
N ASP A 255 2.44 7.65 -14.59
CA ASP A 255 3.89 7.59 -14.75
C ASP A 255 4.41 8.93 -15.33
N PRO A 256 5.38 9.60 -14.68
CA PRO A 256 5.91 10.87 -15.17
C PRO A 256 6.50 10.81 -16.59
N SER A 257 6.97 9.64 -17.02
CA SER A 257 7.59 9.41 -18.32
C SER A 257 6.58 9.00 -19.39
N ASN A 258 5.42 8.48 -18.99
CA ASN A 258 4.39 7.99 -19.90
C ASN A 258 2.97 8.29 -19.37
N PRO A 259 2.28 9.32 -19.91
CA PRO A 259 0.95 9.71 -19.42
C PRO A 259 -0.15 8.66 -19.65
N LEU A 260 0.11 7.64 -20.49
CA LEU A 260 -0.81 6.51 -20.71
C LEU A 260 -0.62 5.38 -19.69
N LYS A 261 0.48 5.40 -18.92
CA LYS A 261 0.78 4.40 -17.90
C LYS A 261 0.37 4.95 -16.53
N THR A 262 -0.32 4.11 -15.77
CA THR A 262 -0.73 4.41 -14.39
C THR A 262 -0.27 3.27 -13.50
N ASP A 263 0.29 3.60 -12.36
CA ASP A 263 0.90 2.64 -11.44
C ASP A 263 0.32 2.85 -10.04
N LEU A 264 0.11 1.76 -9.29
CA LEU A 264 -0.17 1.86 -7.87
C LEU A 264 1.16 2.12 -7.17
N VAL A 265 1.25 3.26 -6.49
CA VAL A 265 2.46 3.67 -5.80
C VAL A 265 2.27 3.70 -4.30
N ARG A 266 3.36 3.49 -3.60
CA ARG A 266 3.50 3.65 -2.16
C ARG A 266 4.46 4.80 -1.90
N TRP A 267 4.08 5.69 -1.00
CA TRP A 267 4.92 6.78 -0.50
C TRP A 267 5.09 6.67 1.00
N GLU A 268 6.24 7.08 1.52
CA GLU A 268 6.30 7.49 2.92
C GLU A 268 5.78 8.93 3.06
N VAL A 269 5.12 9.19 4.18
CA VAL A 269 4.36 10.41 4.39
C VAL A 269 4.68 11.00 5.75
N THR A 270 4.93 12.30 5.77
CA THR A 270 5.03 13.09 7.00
C THR A 270 3.65 13.50 7.46
N ILE A 271 3.43 13.43 8.77
CA ILE A 271 2.18 13.85 9.41
C ILE A 271 2.39 15.26 9.95
N GLY A 272 1.70 16.23 9.38
CA GLY A 272 1.71 17.63 9.81
C GLY A 272 1.04 17.82 11.17
N ASP A 273 1.32 18.94 11.81
CA ASP A 273 0.80 19.26 13.15
C ASP A 273 -0.73 19.46 13.14
N ASP A 274 -1.29 19.81 11.98
CA ASP A 274 -2.72 19.96 11.69
C ASP A 274 -3.40 18.63 11.27
N GLY A 275 -2.66 17.51 11.25
CA GLY A 275 -3.14 16.22 10.73
C GLY A 275 -3.08 16.12 9.20
N SER A 276 -2.46 17.10 8.52
CA SER A 276 -2.20 17.01 7.08
C SER A 276 -1.14 15.96 6.77
N PHE A 277 -1.11 15.52 5.52
CA PHE A 277 -0.19 14.50 5.04
C PHE A 277 0.58 15.02 3.84
N SER A 278 1.91 14.93 3.88
CA SER A 278 2.78 15.28 2.77
C SER A 278 3.74 14.15 2.41
N THR A 279 3.90 13.88 1.12
CA THR A 279 4.83 12.85 0.62
C THR A 279 6.27 13.24 0.89
N ILE A 280 7.12 12.26 1.20
CA ILE A 280 8.56 12.45 1.37
C ILE A 280 9.25 12.15 0.03
N ASP A 281 9.96 13.13 -0.51
CA ASP A 281 10.69 12.98 -1.77
C ASP A 281 11.71 11.82 -1.72
N GLY A 282 11.81 11.08 -2.81
CA GLY A 282 12.71 9.92 -2.91
C GLY A 282 12.18 8.62 -2.29
N THR A 283 11.00 8.63 -1.65
CA THR A 283 10.39 7.43 -1.03
C THR A 283 9.32 6.76 -1.91
N ARG A 284 9.12 7.25 -3.13
CA ARG A 284 8.15 6.69 -4.08
C ARG A 284 8.56 5.30 -4.52
N GLU A 285 7.72 4.32 -4.22
CA GLU A 285 7.86 2.94 -4.64
C GLU A 285 6.70 2.55 -5.57
N VAL A 286 7.00 1.89 -6.69
CA VAL A 286 5.97 1.31 -7.56
C VAL A 286 5.63 -0.07 -7.01
N VAL A 287 4.40 -0.22 -6.51
CA VAL A 287 3.90 -1.48 -5.96
C VAL A 287 3.40 -2.37 -7.09
N VAL A 288 2.68 -1.78 -8.05
CA VAL A 288 2.07 -2.48 -9.18
C VAL A 288 2.07 -1.59 -10.40
N GLU A 289 2.59 -2.11 -11.50
CA GLU A 289 2.51 -1.42 -12.79
C GLU A 289 1.14 -1.61 -13.44
N TYR A 290 0.72 -0.62 -14.22
CA TYR A 290 -0.53 -0.67 -15.00
C TYR A 290 -1.80 -0.82 -14.15
N ALA A 291 -1.78 -0.29 -12.92
CA ALA A 291 -2.95 -0.23 -12.06
C ALA A 291 -3.94 0.80 -12.60
N VAL A 292 -5.22 0.42 -12.72
CA VAL A 292 -6.28 1.26 -13.30
C VAL A 292 -7.41 1.56 -12.33
N ASP A 293 -7.64 0.71 -11.34
CA ASP A 293 -8.61 0.95 -10.26
C ASP A 293 -8.08 0.41 -8.95
N PHE A 294 -8.28 1.18 -7.88
CA PHE A 294 -7.94 0.83 -6.51
C PHE A 294 -9.05 1.37 -5.63
N GLN A 295 -9.75 0.47 -4.95
CA GLN A 295 -10.86 0.83 -4.05
C GLN A 295 -10.64 0.18 -2.71
N VAL A 296 -10.99 0.92 -1.66
CA VAL A 296 -10.92 0.41 -0.30
C VAL A 296 -12.19 0.76 0.45
N TRP A 297 -12.87 -0.28 0.91
CA TRP A 297 -14.04 -0.18 1.79
C TRP A 297 -13.68 -0.68 3.17
N PHE A 298 -14.44 -0.24 4.17
CA PHE A 298 -14.26 -0.73 5.53
C PHE A 298 -15.56 -1.24 6.13
N ARG A 299 -15.44 -2.17 7.08
CA ARG A 299 -16.52 -2.57 7.97
C ARG A 299 -16.16 -2.19 9.39
N GLU A 300 -17.16 -1.65 10.06
CA GLU A 300 -17.07 -1.20 11.45
C GLU A 300 -17.89 -2.10 12.37
N ASP A 301 -17.60 -2.02 13.66
CA ASP A 301 -18.39 -2.61 14.74
C ASP A 301 -19.45 -1.62 15.22
N VAL A 302 -20.69 -2.10 15.40
CA VAL A 302 -21.85 -1.25 15.68
C VAL A 302 -22.05 -1.09 17.19
N VAL A 303 -22.24 0.14 17.65
CA VAL A 303 -22.73 0.39 19.02
C VAL A 303 -24.25 0.21 19.05
N GLY A 304 -24.76 -0.77 19.82
CA GLY A 304 -26.20 -0.95 20.09
C GLY A 304 -26.96 -1.96 19.21
N PHE A 305 -26.30 -2.74 18.36
CA PHE A 305 -26.98 -3.72 17.49
C PHE A 305 -27.23 -5.07 18.19
N GLN A 306 -28.49 -5.53 18.23
CA GLN A 306 -28.89 -6.87 18.70
C GLN A 306 -28.95 -7.89 17.54
N GLY A 307 -27.81 -8.14 16.88
CA GLY A 307 -27.66 -9.16 15.83
C GLY A 307 -26.24 -9.71 15.79
N PRO A 308 -25.90 -10.65 14.87
CA PRO A 308 -24.52 -11.12 14.71
C PRO A 308 -23.62 -9.90 14.49
N ARG A 309 -22.72 -9.64 15.45
CA ARG A 309 -22.03 -8.35 15.59
C ARG A 309 -21.10 -7.99 14.43
N ILE A 310 -20.79 -8.94 13.56
CA ILE A 310 -19.88 -8.73 12.44
C ILE A 310 -20.42 -9.48 11.22
N ASN A 311 -20.82 -8.73 10.19
CA ASN A 311 -21.03 -9.31 8.88
C ASN A 311 -19.65 -9.54 8.26
N TYR A 312 -19.25 -10.81 8.09
CA TYR A 312 -18.02 -11.21 7.39
C TYR A 312 -18.27 -11.58 5.93
N SER A 313 -19.47 -11.34 5.38
CA SER A 313 -19.79 -11.64 3.98
C SER A 313 -18.77 -10.98 3.04
N LEU A 314 -18.39 -11.65 1.95
CA LEU A 314 -17.50 -11.08 0.94
C LEU A 314 -18.21 -10.13 -0.03
N ASP A 315 -19.44 -9.69 0.30
CA ASP A 315 -20.19 -8.75 -0.53
C ASP A 315 -19.36 -7.48 -0.78
N ILE A 316 -19.02 -7.29 -2.05
CA ILE A 316 -18.31 -6.11 -2.55
C ILE A 316 -19.30 -4.95 -2.50
N PRO A 317 -19.02 -3.89 -1.74
CA PRO A 317 -19.92 -2.76 -1.68
C PRO A 317 -19.95 -2.02 -3.01
N PRO A 318 -21.02 -1.26 -3.31
CA PRO A 318 -21.03 -0.33 -4.43
C PRO A 318 -19.84 0.64 -4.37
N ASP A 319 -19.34 1.03 -5.54
CA ASP A 319 -18.32 2.08 -5.66
C ASP A 319 -18.83 3.38 -4.99
N ASN A 320 -17.93 4.17 -4.38
CA ASN A 320 -18.19 5.36 -3.55
C ASN A 320 -18.75 5.11 -2.14
N VAL A 321 -19.04 3.87 -1.76
CA VAL A 321 -19.22 3.54 -0.35
C VAL A 321 -17.84 3.58 0.30
N VAL A 322 -17.69 4.28 1.44
CA VAL A 322 -16.42 4.30 2.18
C VAL A 322 -16.47 3.29 3.32
N VAL A 323 -17.59 3.26 4.06
CA VAL A 323 -17.82 2.37 5.20
C VAL A 323 -19.16 1.66 5.04
N VAL A 324 -19.15 0.37 5.34
CA VAL A 324 -20.33 -0.50 5.37
C VAL A 324 -20.67 -0.77 6.83
N GLY A 325 -21.77 -0.17 7.29
CA GLY A 325 -22.19 -0.14 8.69
C GLY A 325 -23.44 0.72 8.86
N ASN A 326 -23.83 0.98 10.12
CA ASN A 326 -24.98 1.82 10.45
C ASN A 326 -24.58 3.27 10.78
N GLU A 327 -23.30 3.54 11.04
CA GLU A 327 -22.77 4.89 11.15
C GLU A 327 -21.93 5.19 9.90
N SER A 328 -22.07 6.38 9.34
CA SER A 328 -21.11 6.86 8.34
C SER A 328 -19.82 7.18 9.09
N ALA A 329 -18.98 6.18 9.39
CA ALA A 329 -17.65 6.49 9.89
C ALA A 329 -16.93 7.33 8.82
N VAL A 330 -16.68 8.57 9.20
CA VAL A 330 -15.84 9.47 8.42
C VAL A 330 -14.42 8.96 8.59
N LEU A 331 -13.67 8.79 7.50
CA LEU A 331 -12.27 8.35 7.53
C LEU A 331 -11.37 9.41 6.89
N ASP A 332 -11.82 10.66 6.82
CA ASP A 332 -11.16 11.76 6.10
C ASP A 332 -10.00 12.43 6.87
N GLY A 333 -9.67 11.93 8.07
CA GLY A 333 -8.65 12.55 8.93
C GLY A 333 -9.19 13.61 9.89
N SER A 334 -10.48 13.97 9.83
CA SER A 334 -11.09 15.00 10.68
C SER A 334 -11.36 14.52 12.11
N ALA A 335 -11.71 15.44 13.01
CA ALA A 335 -12.06 15.12 14.40
C ALA A 335 -13.31 14.22 14.54
N ASN A 336 -14.14 14.14 13.50
CA ASN A 336 -15.32 13.26 13.47
C ASN A 336 -14.96 11.87 12.91
N ALA A 337 -13.68 11.64 12.59
CA ALA A 337 -13.26 10.37 12.07
C ALA A 337 -13.19 9.32 13.18
N HIS A 338 -13.71 8.12 12.90
CA HIS A 338 -13.80 7.02 13.86
C HIS A 338 -13.06 5.75 13.38
N PRO A 339 -11.76 5.84 13.02
CA PRO A 339 -11.00 4.67 12.55
C PRO A 339 -10.86 3.58 13.63
N GLU A 340 -11.09 3.90 14.91
CA GLU A 340 -11.05 2.98 16.03
C GLU A 340 -12.20 1.95 16.07
N ASN A 341 -13.26 2.18 15.29
CA ASN A 341 -14.40 1.26 15.15
C ASN A 341 -14.19 0.24 14.01
N LEU A 342 -13.17 0.41 13.18
CA LEU A 342 -12.92 -0.47 12.04
C LEU A 342 -12.51 -1.87 12.50
N ARG A 343 -12.93 -2.88 11.72
CA ARG A 343 -12.62 -4.30 11.96
C ARG A 343 -12.01 -4.97 10.75
N VAL A 344 -12.52 -4.61 9.57
CA VAL A 344 -12.16 -5.23 8.30
C VAL A 344 -12.01 -4.16 7.23
N ALA A 345 -10.99 -4.28 6.39
CA ALA A 345 -10.90 -3.59 5.11
C ALA A 345 -11.19 -4.56 3.96
N ILE A 346 -11.91 -4.11 2.94
CA ILE A 346 -12.12 -4.83 1.68
C ILE A 346 -11.39 -4.03 0.61
N VAL A 347 -10.46 -4.65 -0.09
CA VAL A 347 -9.62 -4.00 -1.09
C VAL A 347 -9.92 -4.60 -2.44
N ARG A 348 -10.15 -3.75 -3.45
CA ARG A 348 -10.20 -4.12 -4.85
C ARG A 348 -9.05 -3.47 -5.59
N LEU A 349 -8.25 -4.28 -6.27
CA LEU A 349 -7.18 -3.81 -7.13
C LEU A 349 -7.40 -4.34 -8.56
N SER A 350 -7.34 -3.44 -9.53
CA SER A 350 -7.48 -3.78 -10.94
C SER A 350 -6.24 -3.35 -11.72
N VAL A 351 -5.69 -4.28 -12.49
CA VAL A 351 -4.49 -4.08 -13.32
C VAL A 351 -4.83 -4.41 -14.76
N ARG A 352 -4.34 -3.62 -15.71
CA ARG A 352 -4.51 -3.87 -17.14
C ARG A 352 -3.27 -4.48 -17.78
N THR A 353 -3.43 -5.09 -18.95
CA THR A 353 -2.29 -5.39 -19.82
C THR A 353 -1.63 -4.11 -20.32
N ALA A 354 -0.32 -4.17 -20.58
CA ALA A 354 0.46 -3.03 -21.05
C ALA A 354 -0.07 -2.44 -22.37
N GLU A 355 -0.52 -3.31 -23.27
CA GLU A 355 -1.05 -3.01 -24.60
C GLU A 355 -2.50 -3.49 -24.75
N GLU A 356 -3.16 -2.98 -25.78
CA GLU A 356 -4.49 -3.41 -26.20
C GLU A 356 -4.43 -4.67 -27.05
N ASP A 357 -5.48 -5.50 -26.93
CA ASP A 357 -5.72 -6.63 -27.81
C ASP A 357 -6.72 -6.23 -28.91
N PRO A 358 -6.31 -6.22 -30.20
CA PRO A 358 -7.19 -5.82 -31.30
C PRO A 358 -8.42 -6.71 -31.50
N LYS A 359 -8.41 -7.93 -30.98
CA LYS A 359 -9.55 -8.85 -31.03
C LYS A 359 -10.48 -8.70 -29.83
N PHE A 360 -10.12 -7.86 -28.87
CA PHE A 360 -10.89 -7.63 -27.66
C PHE A 360 -11.53 -6.25 -27.70
N PRO A 361 -12.71 -6.09 -28.33
CA PRO A 361 -13.32 -4.78 -28.53
C PRO A 361 -13.66 -4.12 -27.19
N PHE A 362 -13.46 -2.80 -27.15
CA PHE A 362 -13.85 -1.99 -26.01
C PHE A 362 -15.37 -2.02 -25.80
N VAL A 363 -15.76 -2.11 -24.54
CA VAL A 363 -17.14 -1.97 -24.06
C VAL A 363 -17.08 -1.12 -22.81
N ALA A 364 -17.78 0.01 -22.82
CA ALA A 364 -17.83 0.90 -21.67
C ALA A 364 -18.39 0.18 -20.45
N ARG A 365 -17.76 0.38 -19.29
CA ARG A 365 -18.17 -0.22 -18.02
C ARG A 365 -19.50 0.40 -17.55
N PRO A 366 -20.59 -0.36 -17.39
CA PRO A 366 -21.78 0.13 -16.70
C PRO A 366 -21.49 0.42 -15.21
N ALA A 367 -22.22 1.35 -14.60
CA ALA A 367 -22.07 1.63 -13.17
C ALA A 367 -22.28 0.36 -12.33
N GLY A 368 -21.35 0.09 -11.40
CA GLY A 368 -21.38 -1.09 -10.54
C GLY A 368 -20.99 -2.43 -11.19
N ALA A 369 -20.77 -2.48 -12.51
CA ALA A 369 -20.30 -3.70 -13.18
C ALA A 369 -18.80 -3.95 -12.91
N PRO A 370 -18.28 -5.17 -13.06
CA PRO A 370 -16.84 -5.43 -12.99
C PRO A 370 -16.05 -4.71 -14.09
N LEU A 371 -14.88 -4.16 -13.74
CA LEU A 371 -13.95 -3.56 -14.71
C LEU A 371 -13.20 -4.68 -15.45
N THR A 372 -13.47 -4.84 -16.74
CA THR A 372 -12.90 -5.92 -17.57
C THR A 372 -12.03 -5.42 -18.72
N ARG A 373 -12.19 -4.14 -19.08
CA ARG A 373 -11.63 -3.49 -20.26
C ARG A 373 -11.13 -2.11 -19.90
N PHE A 374 -10.07 -1.68 -20.56
CA PHE A 374 -9.54 -0.33 -20.44
C PHE A 374 -9.05 0.16 -21.80
N GLU A 375 -9.46 1.38 -22.18
CA GLU A 375 -9.14 2.01 -23.46
C GLU A 375 -7.88 2.87 -23.36
N LEU A 376 -6.86 2.57 -24.15
CA LEU A 376 -5.60 3.31 -24.26
C LEU A 376 -5.55 4.16 -25.52
N ASN A 377 -6.05 3.66 -26.65
CA ASN A 377 -6.01 4.37 -27.91
C ASN A 377 -7.34 4.26 -28.67
N PRO A 378 -8.22 5.27 -28.55
CA PRO A 378 -9.54 5.23 -29.19
C PRO A 378 -9.53 5.14 -30.71
N SER A 379 -8.37 5.38 -31.35
CA SER A 379 -8.20 5.24 -32.80
C SER A 379 -7.81 3.81 -33.22
N ALA A 380 -7.35 2.98 -32.29
CA ALA A 380 -7.06 1.58 -32.52
C ALA A 380 -8.32 0.73 -32.27
N MET A 381 -8.42 -0.39 -32.98
CA MET A 381 -9.39 -1.42 -32.60
C MET A 381 -8.81 -2.19 -31.42
N GLY A 382 -9.60 -2.40 -30.37
CA GLY A 382 -9.23 -3.26 -29.25
C GLY A 382 -9.51 -2.64 -27.89
N SER A 383 -8.97 -3.26 -26.86
CA SER A 383 -8.89 -2.73 -25.49
C SER A 383 -7.88 -3.54 -24.69
N ALA A 384 -7.34 -2.97 -23.62
CA ALA A 384 -6.49 -3.69 -22.69
C ALA A 384 -7.34 -4.59 -21.79
N HIS A 385 -6.86 -5.82 -21.55
CA HIS A 385 -7.51 -6.76 -20.64
C HIS A 385 -7.29 -6.31 -19.21
N VAL A 386 -8.36 -6.19 -18.42
CA VAL A 386 -8.26 -5.88 -16.99
C VAL A 386 -8.41 -7.15 -16.16
N ARG A 387 -7.59 -7.26 -15.11
CA ARG A 387 -7.65 -8.31 -14.10
C ARG A 387 -7.82 -7.64 -12.74
N THR A 388 -8.90 -8.03 -12.08
CA THR A 388 -9.29 -7.51 -10.79
C THR A 388 -9.15 -8.59 -9.74
N LEU A 389 -8.59 -8.22 -8.60
CA LEU A 389 -8.52 -9.05 -7.40
C LEU A 389 -9.20 -8.31 -6.25
N ASN A 390 -10.01 -9.04 -5.49
CA ASN A 390 -10.62 -8.55 -4.26
C ASN A 390 -10.04 -9.32 -3.08
N ALA A 391 -9.78 -8.63 -1.98
CA ALA A 391 -9.32 -9.26 -0.75
C ALA A 391 -9.96 -8.60 0.46
N GLN A 392 -10.28 -9.44 1.44
CA GLN A 392 -10.68 -9.00 2.76
C GLN A 392 -9.48 -9.05 3.69
N VAL A 393 -9.31 -8.01 4.50
CA VAL A 393 -8.16 -7.80 5.38
C VAL A 393 -8.67 -7.48 6.77
N GLU A 394 -8.34 -8.33 7.73
CA GLU A 394 -8.61 -8.04 9.14
C GLU A 394 -7.67 -6.97 9.65
N LEU A 395 -8.17 -6.14 10.59
CA LEU A 395 -7.43 -5.04 11.20
C LEU A 395 -7.14 -5.37 12.67
N PRO A 396 -6.19 -6.28 12.98
CA PRO A 396 -5.98 -6.80 14.34
C PRO A 396 -5.54 -5.69 15.32
N ASN A 397 -4.70 -4.76 14.88
CA ASN A 397 -4.17 -3.68 15.72
C ASN A 397 -5.21 -2.62 16.09
N ILE A 398 -6.33 -2.57 15.36
CA ILE A 398 -7.45 -1.67 15.60
C ILE A 398 -8.55 -2.42 16.38
N SER A 399 -8.96 -3.58 15.86
CA SER A 399 -10.08 -4.37 16.40
C SER A 399 -9.86 -4.88 17.83
N LEU A 400 -8.66 -5.35 18.16
CA LEU A 400 -8.37 -5.92 19.48
C LEU A 400 -8.24 -4.86 20.58
N ARG A 401 -7.91 -3.62 20.22
CA ARG A 401 -7.66 -2.54 21.17
C ARG A 401 -8.95 -1.94 21.73
N ASN A 402 -10.03 -1.99 20.96
CA ASN A 402 -11.34 -1.43 21.30
C ASN A 402 -12.39 -2.52 21.53
N MET A 403 -12.03 -3.63 22.17
CA MET A 403 -13.01 -4.59 22.68
C MET A 403 -13.81 -3.91 23.79
N LYS A 404 -14.96 -3.33 23.43
CA LYS A 404 -15.96 -2.84 24.38
C LYS A 404 -16.51 -4.07 25.11
N ASN A 405 -16.18 -4.20 26.39
CA ASN A 405 -16.71 -5.24 27.28
C ASN A 405 -18.25 -5.22 27.32
#